data_AF-A0A3D0M1U6-F1
#
_entry.id   AF-A0A3D0M1U6-F1
#
_cell.length_a   1.000
_cell.length_b   1.000
_cell.length_c   1.000
_cell.angle_alpha   90.00
_cell.angle_beta   90.00
_cell.angle_gamma   90.00
#
_symmetry.space_group_name_H-M   'P 1'
#
loop_
_entity.id
_entity.type
_entity.pdbx_description
1 polymer ?
#
loop_
_entity_poly.entity_id
_entity_poly.type
_entity_poly.pdbx_seq_one_letter_code
_entity_poly.pdbx_strand_id
1 'polypeptide(L)' 'MIQSGGNTLKDATLKILGLTKQQGKYAIEALKDDCGLRNDAHFKIWENGDVLNPDTGAVLGNLYDFVQ' A
#
# COMPACT_ATOMS: atom_id res chain seq x y z
N MET A 1 -4.21 1.85 11.68
CA MET A 1 -4.50 1.47 10.28
C MET A 1 -5.34 2.58 9.66
N ILE A 2 -4.93 3.07 8.48
CA ILE A 2 -5.59 4.20 7.79
C ILE A 2 -6.35 3.80 6.54
N GLN A 3 -6.12 2.58 6.05
CA GLN A 3 -6.89 2.02 4.96
C GLN A 3 -7.01 0.50 5.11
N SER A 4 -8.17 -0.03 4.76
CA SER A 4 -8.45 -1.46 4.62
C SER A 4 -9.19 -1.73 3.32
N GLY A 5 -8.91 -2.91 2.74
CA GLY A 5 -9.73 -3.50 1.69
C GLY A 5 -9.75 -2.73 0.38
N GLY A 6 -8.78 -1.86 0.13
CA GLY A 6 -8.68 -1.07 -1.09
C GLY A 6 -7.54 -1.56 -1.98
N ASN A 7 -7.79 -1.66 -3.28
CA ASN A 7 -6.77 -1.88 -4.31
C ASN A 7 -6.04 -0.59 -4.73
N THR A 8 -6.54 0.56 -4.26
CA THR A 8 -6.13 1.93 -4.57
C THR A 8 -5.96 2.72 -3.26
N LEU A 9 -5.00 3.63 -3.19
CA LEU A 9 -4.84 4.51 -2.02
C LEU A 9 -5.92 5.58 -1.97
N LYS A 10 -6.56 5.72 -0.81
CA LYS A 10 -7.44 6.84 -0.50
C LYS A 10 -6.61 8.12 -0.33
N ASP A 11 -7.18 9.25 -0.73
CA ASP A 11 -6.53 10.57 -0.58
C ASP A 11 -6.15 10.87 0.87
N ALA A 12 -6.94 10.40 1.85
CA ALA A 12 -6.61 10.51 3.27
C ALA A 12 -5.34 9.72 3.65
N THR A 13 -5.18 8.51 3.11
CA THR A 13 -4.01 7.67 3.34
C THR A 13 -2.76 8.30 2.75
N LEU A 14 -2.85 8.79 1.51
CA LEU A 14 -1.77 9.53 0.86
C LEU A 14 -1.34 10.75 1.67
N LYS A 15 -2.32 11.54 2.16
CA LYS A 15 -2.06 12.73 2.98
C LYS A 15 -1.33 12.39 4.28
N ILE A 16 -1.74 11.31 4.95
CA ILE A 16 -1.10 10.87 6.20
C ILE A 16 0.33 10.39 5.94
N LEU A 17 0.53 9.66 4.85
CA LEU A 17 1.84 9.16 4.46
C LEU A 17 2.76 10.22 3.85
N GLY A 18 2.26 11.43 3.57
CA GLY A 18 3.01 12.49 2.90
C GLY A 18 3.30 12.20 1.43
N LEU A 19 2.50 11.36 0.78
CA LEU A 19 2.70 10.93 -0.61
C LEU A 19 1.78 11.67 -1.58
N THR A 20 2.27 11.93 -2.78
CA THR A 20 1.42 12.33 -3.90
C THR A 20 0.62 11.13 -4.43
N LYS A 21 -0.49 11.39 -5.16
CA LYS A 21 -1.26 10.32 -5.82
C LYS A 21 -0.39 9.45 -6.74
N GLN A 22 0.54 10.09 -7.46
CA GLN A 22 1.42 9.40 -8.38
C GLN A 22 2.42 8.51 -7.63
N GLN A 23 3.08 9.03 -6.59
CA GLN A 23 3.99 8.25 -5.75
C GLN A 23 3.29 7.06 -5.09
N GLY A 24 2.11 7.28 -4.51
CA GLY A 24 1.37 6.18 -3.90
C GLY A 24 0.94 5.12 -4.91
N LYS A 25 0.56 5.52 -6.14
CA LYS A 25 0.24 4.58 -7.21
C LYS A 25 1.45 3.72 -7.56
N TYR A 26 2.60 4.35 -7.83
CA TYR A 26 3.83 3.63 -8.16
C TYR A 26 4.27 2.72 -7.01
N ALA A 27 4.22 3.19 -5.76
CA ALA A 27 4.61 2.40 -4.60
C ALA A 27 3.76 1.13 -4.45
N ILE A 28 2.45 1.21 -4.70
CA ILE A 28 1.57 0.04 -4.67
C ILE A 28 1.81 -0.91 -5.84
N GLU A 29 2.02 -0.39 -7.05
CA GLU A 29 2.30 -1.22 -8.22
C GLU A 29 3.62 -1.97 -8.03
N ALA A 30 4.68 -1.28 -7.59
CA ALA A 30 5.98 -1.88 -7.31
C ALA A 30 5.92 -2.92 -6.17
N LEU A 31 5.19 -2.65 -5.09
CA LEU A 31 4.97 -3.63 -4.02
C LEU A 31 4.26 -4.89 -4.54
N LYS A 32 3.24 -4.72 -5.39
CA LYS A 32 2.52 -5.86 -5.98
C LYS A 32 3.45 -6.69 -6.85
N ASP A 33 4.25 -6.05 -7.69
CA ASP A 33 5.20 -6.71 -8.56
C ASP A 33 6.26 -7.49 -7.75
N ASP A 34 6.80 -6.88 -6.69
CA ASP A 34 7.78 -7.51 -5.79
C ASP A 34 7.20 -8.72 -5.05
N CYS A 35 5.96 -8.60 -4.58
CA CYS A 35 5.26 -9.69 -3.87
C CYS A 35 4.58 -10.71 -4.79
N GLY A 36 4.65 -10.55 -6.13
CA GLY A 36 3.93 -11.40 -7.09
C GLY A 36 2.40 -11.36 -6.95
N LEU A 37 1.85 -10.24 -6.48
CA LEU A 37 0.43 -10.06 -6.24
C LEU A 37 -0.31 -9.63 -7.51
N ARG A 38 -1.57 -10.06 -7.61
CA ARG A 38 -2.46 -9.65 -8.70
C ARG A 38 -2.89 -8.20 -8.53
N ASN A 39 -3.30 -7.56 -9.63
CA ASN A 39 -3.80 -6.19 -9.63
C ASN A 39 -5.01 -5.96 -8.72
N ASP A 40 -5.84 -6.99 -8.53
CA ASP A 40 -7.03 -7.04 -7.68
C ASP A 40 -6.74 -7.42 -6.22
N ALA A 41 -5.47 -7.57 -5.83
CA ALA A 41 -5.11 -7.92 -4.46
C ALA A 41 -5.67 -6.91 -3.45
N HIS A 42 -6.16 -7.44 -2.33
CA HIS A 42 -6.65 -6.67 -1.20
C HIS A 42 -5.53 -6.48 -0.16
N PHE A 43 -5.41 -5.27 0.39
CA PHE A 43 -4.43 -4.94 1.42
C PHE A 43 -4.99 -4.03 2.51
N LYS A 44 -4.31 -4.03 3.66
CA LYS A 44 -4.47 -3.05 4.74
C LYS A 44 -3.21 -2.20 4.81
N ILE A 45 -3.37 -0.91 5.10
CA ILE A 45 -2.26 0.05 5.13
C ILE A 45 -2.29 0.81 6.46
N TRP A 46 -1.14 0.85 7.12
CA TRP A 46 -0.96 1.54 8.40
C TRP A 46 -0.31 2.90 8.23
N GLU A 47 -0.39 3.71 9.29
CA GLU A 47 0.08 5.10 9.31
C GLU A 47 1.58 5.23 9.12
N ASN A 48 2.31 4.17 9.46
CA ASN A 48 3.75 4.06 9.27
C ASN A 48 4.15 3.54 7.87
N GLY A 49 3.18 3.34 6.96
CA GLY A 49 3.44 2.84 5.61
C GLY A 49 3.40 1.32 5.45
N ASP A 50 3.25 0.55 6.53
CA ASP A 50 3.21 -0.92 6.42
C ASP A 50 1.97 -1.39 5.66
N VAL A 51 2.18 -2.31 4.72
CA VAL A 51 1.14 -2.96 3.94
C VAL A 51 1.00 -4.40 4.40
N LEU A 52 -0.22 -4.80 4.75
CA LEU A 52 -0.53 -6.12 5.26
C LEU A 52 -1.51 -6.84 4.35
N ASN A 53 -1.30 -8.15 4.19
CA ASN A 53 -2.29 -9.05 3.64
C ASN A 53 -3.44 -9.21 4.69
N PRO A 54 -4.69 -8.87 4.35
CA PRO A 54 -5.79 -8.91 5.29
C PRO A 54 -6.22 -10.33 5.67
N ASP A 55 -5.95 -11.31 4.81
CA ASP A 55 -6.35 -12.71 4.96
C ASP A 55 -5.36 -13.48 5.84
N THR A 56 -4.05 -13.23 5.65
CA THR A 56 -2.99 -13.93 6.41
C THR A 56 -2.45 -13.11 7.59
N GLY A 57 -2.68 -11.79 7.61
CA GLY A 57 -2.07 -10.87 8.57
C GLY A 57 -0.58 -10.62 8.34
N ALA A 58 0.02 -11.19 7.30
CA ALA A 58 1.42 -11.02 6.98
C ALA A 58 1.72 -9.58 6.52
N VAL A 59 2.83 -9.03 6.98
CA VAL A 59 3.40 -7.79 6.43
C VAL A 59 3.99 -8.12 5.07
N LEU A 60 3.52 -7.42 4.04
CA LEU A 60 3.96 -7.56 2.65
C LEU A 60 5.17 -6.65 2.36
N GLY A 61 5.25 -5.50 3.02
CA GLY A 61 6.32 -4.53 2.86
C GLY A 61 5.90 -3.16 3.39
N ASN A 62 6.77 -2.16 3.22
CA ASN A 62 6.47 -0.78 3.57
C ASN A 62 6.42 0.09 2.31
N LEU A 63 5.38 0.92 2.17
CA LEU A 63 5.23 1.77 0.98
C LEU A 63 6.42 2.71 0.76
N TYR A 64 7.09 3.16 1.83
CA TYR A 64 8.23 4.07 1.72
C TYR A 64 9.43 3.45 1.00
N ASP A 65 9.55 2.13 0.97
CA ASP A 65 10.62 1.42 0.24
C ASP A 65 10.45 1.51 -1.28
N PHE A 66 9.25 1.85 -1.74
CA PHE A 66 8.87 1.88 -3.16
C PHE A 66 8.53 3.28 -3.66
N VAL A 67 8.72 4.32 -2.83
CA VAL A 67 8.51 5.72 -3.23
C VAL A 67 9.74 6.21 -3.97
N GLN A 68 9.53 6.74 -5.18
CA GLN A 68 10.52 7.48 -5.96
C GLN A 68 10.27 8.99 -5.90
#